data_AF-A0A1G0L243-F1
#
_entry.id   AF-A0A1G0L243-F1
#
_cell.length_a   1.000
_cell.length_b   1.000
_cell.length_c   1.000
_cell.angle_alpha   90.00
_cell.angle_beta   90.00
_cell.angle_gamma   90.00
#
_symmetry.space_group_name_H-M   'P 1'
#
loop_
_entity.id
_entity.type
_entity.pdbx_description
1 polymer ?
#
loop_
_entity_poly.entity_id
_entity_poly.type
_entity_poly.pdbx_seq_one_letter_code
_entity_poly.pdbx_strand_id
1 'polypeptide(L)'
;MTCRNQQLLVKDALPALGNDVVMVSIDGDPNENAELLRRYADDLGFTWRFAVAPRELMGALSRSYGDSVLYPPSDPMFAVSAKGVPHRLPSGIKDEDLLREAALRYRNE
;
A
#
# COMPACT_ATOMS: atom_id res chain seq x y z
N MET A 1 -3.25 11.57 -10.51
CA MET A 1 -3.62 11.18 -9.13
C MET A 1 -2.37 11.28 -8.26
N THR A 2 -2.48 11.68 -7.00
CA THR A 2 -1.34 11.69 -6.04
C THR A 2 -1.44 10.47 -5.11
N CYS A 3 -0.32 10.04 -4.50
CA CYS A 3 -0.32 8.98 -3.49
C CYS A 3 -1.28 9.32 -2.34
N ARG A 4 -1.29 10.59 -1.90
CA ARG A 4 -2.21 11.09 -0.87
C ARG A 4 -3.68 10.84 -1.22
N ASN A 5 -4.08 11.12 -2.47
CA ASN A 5 -5.48 10.93 -2.87
C ASN A 5 -5.87 9.45 -2.90
N GLN A 6 -4.97 8.57 -3.36
CA GLN A 6 -5.21 7.13 -3.32
C GLN A 6 -5.26 6.59 -1.88
N GLN A 7 -4.41 7.06 -0.99
CA GLN A 7 -4.43 6.69 0.43
C GLN A 7 -5.71 7.13 1.14
N LEU A 8 -6.29 8.28 0.77
CA LEU A 8 -7.60 8.71 1.29
C LEU A 8 -8.73 7.75 0.85
N LEU A 9 -8.71 7.27 -0.40
CA LEU A 9 -9.66 6.24 -0.85
C LEU A 9 -9.50 4.95 -0.05
N VAL A 10 -8.26 4.52 0.20
CA VAL A 10 -7.97 3.34 1.03
C VAL A 10 -8.48 3.55 2.46
N LYS A 11 -8.29 4.76 3.04
CA LYS A 11 -8.77 5.09 4.38
C LYS A 11 -10.29 4.90 4.50
N ASP A 12 -11.03 5.37 3.50
CA ASP A 12 -12.49 5.29 3.49
C ASP A 12 -12.97 3.84 3.28
N ALA A 13 -12.25 3.06 2.45
CA ALA A 13 -12.58 1.66 2.16
C ALA A 13 -12.17 0.67 3.25
N LEU A 14 -11.09 0.93 4.00
CA LEU A 14 -10.47 -0.02 4.94
C LEU A 14 -11.47 -0.64 5.95
N PRO A 15 -12.40 0.12 6.57
CA PRO A 15 -13.40 -0.45 7.48
C PRO A 15 -14.29 -1.53 6.84
N ALA A 16 -14.55 -1.45 5.52
CA ALA A 16 -15.40 -2.38 4.79
C ALA A 16 -14.66 -3.67 4.37
N LEU A 17 -13.33 -3.68 4.41
CA LEU A 17 -12.52 -4.84 3.99
C LEU A 17 -12.53 -5.97 5.02
N GLY A 18 -12.82 -5.67 6.28
CA GLY A 18 -12.85 -6.61 7.40
C GLY A 18 -11.62 -6.48 8.32
N ASN A 19 -11.79 -6.89 9.58
CA ASN A 19 -10.79 -6.70 10.64
C ASN A 19 -9.53 -7.59 10.49
N ASP A 20 -9.58 -8.57 9.59
CA ASP A 20 -8.48 -9.47 9.27
C ASP A 20 -7.54 -8.92 8.19
N VAL A 21 -7.93 -7.82 7.53
CA VAL A 21 -7.10 -7.13 6.54
C VAL A 21 -6.20 -6.11 7.24
N VAL A 22 -4.89 -6.25 7.01
CA VAL A 22 -3.89 -5.29 7.50
C VAL A 22 -3.34 -4.50 6.32
N MET A 23 -3.44 -3.18 6.40
CA MET A 23 -2.81 -2.27 5.45
C MET A 23 -1.42 -1.85 5.94
N VAL A 24 -0.46 -1.76 5.03
CA VAL A 24 0.87 -1.20 5.30
C VAL A 24 1.26 -0.31 4.11
N SER A 25 1.61 0.93 4.39
CA SER A 25 2.18 1.85 3.41
C SER A 25 3.70 1.84 3.51
N ILE A 26 4.36 1.66 2.37
CA ILE A 26 5.82 1.62 2.26
C ILE A 26 6.27 2.90 1.56
N ASP A 27 6.99 3.75 2.28
CA ASP A 27 7.52 5.00 1.75
C ASP A 27 8.90 4.77 1.11
N GLY A 28 9.02 5.12 -0.17
CA GLY A 28 10.25 4.98 -0.94
C GLY A 28 11.04 6.28 -1.13
N ASP A 29 10.60 7.42 -0.59
CA ASP A 29 11.30 8.68 -0.74
C ASP A 29 12.58 8.69 0.13
N PRO A 30 13.77 8.82 -0.46
CA PRO A 30 15.03 8.82 0.29
C PRO A 30 15.20 10.02 1.23
N ASN A 31 14.37 11.05 1.13
CA ASN A 31 14.38 12.22 2.00
C ASN A 31 13.39 12.10 3.18
N GLU A 32 12.56 11.07 3.18
CA GLU A 32 11.57 10.83 4.22
C GLU A 32 12.23 10.21 5.46
N ASN A 33 11.65 10.45 6.64
CA ASN A 33 12.08 9.79 7.87
C ASN A 33 10.88 9.37 8.73
N ALA A 34 11.14 8.51 9.71
CA ALA A 34 10.07 7.95 10.54
C ALA A 34 9.26 9.01 11.31
N GLU A 35 9.86 10.14 11.69
CA GLU A 35 9.15 11.18 12.42
C GLU A 35 8.19 11.96 11.52
N LEU A 36 8.67 12.38 10.35
CA LEU A 36 7.88 13.08 9.35
C LEU A 36 6.74 12.20 8.82
N LEU A 37 7.02 10.94 8.51
CA LEU A 37 6.03 9.97 8.05
C LEU A 37 4.96 9.68 9.10
N ARG A 38 5.33 9.61 10.38
CA ARG A 38 4.37 9.47 11.48
C ARG A 38 3.45 10.69 11.58
N ARG A 39 4.00 11.90 11.53
CA ARG A 39 3.20 13.14 11.56
C ARG A 39 2.23 13.19 10.39
N TYR A 40 2.68 12.83 9.19
CA TYR A 40 1.84 12.74 8.00
C TYR A 40 0.64 11.79 8.20
N ALA A 41 0.89 10.59 8.76
CA ALA A 41 -0.16 9.62 9.04
C ALA A 41 -1.14 10.12 10.11
N ASP A 42 -0.63 10.72 11.19
CA ASP A 42 -1.42 11.27 12.29
C ASP A 42 -2.31 12.43 11.79
N ASP A 43 -1.75 13.39 11.04
CA ASP A 43 -2.44 14.57 10.52
C ASP A 43 -3.60 14.23 9.57
N LEU A 44 -3.45 13.14 8.80
CA LEU A 44 -4.48 12.66 7.89
C LEU A 44 -5.41 11.61 8.53
N GLY A 45 -5.15 11.22 9.78
CA GLY A 45 -5.94 10.23 10.51
C GLY A 45 -5.90 8.85 9.87
N PHE A 46 -4.76 8.44 9.33
CA PHE A 46 -4.55 7.07 8.86
C PHE A 46 -4.34 6.13 10.06
N THR A 47 -5.06 5.02 10.08
CA THR A 47 -5.09 4.09 11.22
C THR A 47 -4.15 2.88 11.04
N TRP A 48 -3.46 2.81 9.91
CA TRP A 48 -2.57 1.70 9.56
C TRP A 48 -1.09 2.10 9.64
N ARG A 49 -0.21 1.11 9.46
CA ARG A 49 1.24 1.31 9.62
C ARG A 49 1.85 1.92 8.36
N PHE A 50 2.69 2.92 8.56
CA PHE A 50 3.61 3.45 7.55
C PHE A 50 5.03 3.04 7.90
N ALA A 51 5.83 2.65 6.91
CA ALA A 51 7.21 2.24 7.09
C ALA A 51 8.10 2.86 6.01
N VAL A 52 9.27 3.37 6.41
CA VAL A 52 10.30 3.83 5.47
C VAL A 52 11.01 2.62 4.87
N ALA A 53 11.04 2.53 3.55
CA ALA A 53 11.66 1.43 2.83
C ALA A 53 13.19 1.55 2.87
N PRO A 54 13.91 0.53 3.37
CA PRO A 54 15.36 0.49 3.20
C PRO A 54 15.72 0.30 1.71
N ARG A 55 16.91 0.74 1.30
CA ARG A 55 17.36 0.66 -0.11
C ARG A 55 17.35 -0.79 -0.63
N GLU A 56 17.65 -1.74 0.25
CA GLU A 56 17.66 -3.17 -0.04
C GLU A 56 16.27 -3.67 -0.45
N LEU A 57 15.22 -3.18 0.22
CA LEU A 57 13.83 -3.51 -0.10
C LEU A 57 13.43 -2.90 -1.45
N MET A 58 13.77 -1.63 -1.69
CA MET A 58 13.48 -0.96 -2.97
C MET A 58 14.16 -1.70 -4.14
N GLY A 59 15.42 -2.13 -3.95
CA GLY A 59 16.12 -2.94 -4.94
C GLY A 59 15.51 -4.32 -5.14
N ALA A 60 15.01 -4.96 -4.08
CA ALA A 60 14.31 -6.23 -4.19
C ALA A 60 12.99 -6.09 -4.97
N LEU A 61 12.20 -5.06 -4.69
CA LEU A 61 10.95 -4.77 -5.40
C LEU A 61 11.18 -4.53 -6.90
N SER A 62 12.19 -3.72 -7.26
CA SER A 62 12.57 -3.48 -8.66
C SER A 62 12.96 -4.79 -9.37
N ARG A 63 13.79 -5.64 -8.75
CA ARG A 63 14.18 -6.92 -9.35
C ARG A 63 13.01 -7.88 -9.55
N SER A 64 12.04 -7.89 -8.63
CA SER A 64 10.90 -8.80 -8.68
C SER A 64 9.75 -8.32 -9.56
N TYR A 65 9.51 -7.01 -9.64
CA TYR A 65 8.31 -6.43 -10.28
C TYR A 65 8.60 -5.35 -11.32
N GLY A 66 9.88 -5.08 -11.58
CA GLY A 66 10.36 -4.02 -12.47
C GLY A 66 10.30 -2.63 -11.83
N ASP A 67 11.05 -1.69 -12.39
CA ASP A 67 11.20 -0.32 -11.86
C ASP A 67 9.88 0.47 -11.78
N SER A 68 8.86 0.05 -12.54
CA SER A 68 7.52 0.64 -12.46
C SER A 68 6.91 0.63 -11.05
N VAL A 69 7.32 -0.33 -10.20
CA VAL A 69 6.84 -0.43 -8.82
C VAL A 69 7.47 0.64 -7.90
N LEU A 70 8.54 1.28 -8.35
CA LEU A 70 9.19 2.36 -7.62
C LEU A 70 8.68 3.74 -8.06
N TYR A 71 7.71 3.80 -8.99
CA TYR A 71 7.18 5.05 -9.52
C TYR A 71 6.01 5.58 -8.67
N PRO A 72 6.21 6.60 -7.81
CA PRO A 72 5.21 7.00 -6.82
C PRO A 72 3.83 7.39 -7.41
N PRO A 73 3.73 8.09 -8.56
CA PRO A 73 2.43 8.47 -9.12
C PRO A 73 1.54 7.28 -9.52
N SER A 74 2.10 6.07 -9.66
CA SER A 74 1.33 4.85 -9.94
C SER A 74 0.73 4.17 -8.71
N ASP A 75 1.14 4.61 -7.51
CA ASP A 75 0.82 4.06 -6.18
C ASP A 75 0.60 2.53 -6.23
N PRO A 76 1.67 1.77 -6.50
CA PRO A 76 1.55 0.33 -6.72
C PRO A 76 1.15 -0.37 -5.42
N MET A 77 0.11 -1.19 -5.49
CA MET A 77 -0.43 -1.94 -4.36
C MET A 77 -0.38 -3.44 -4.62
N PHE A 78 -0.15 -4.19 -3.55
CA PHE A 78 -0.16 -5.65 -3.56
C PHE A 78 -1.13 -6.14 -2.49
N ALA A 79 -1.92 -7.16 -2.83
CA ALA A 79 -2.58 -7.99 -1.83
C ALA A 79 -1.65 -9.14 -1.47
N VAL A 80 -1.46 -9.40 -0.19
CA VAL A 80 -0.64 -10.53 0.28
C VAL A 80 -1.57 -11.53 0.96
N SER A 81 -1.61 -12.77 0.47
CA SER A 81 -2.45 -13.82 1.05
C SER A 81 -1.96 -14.23 2.44
N ALA A 82 -2.78 -14.98 3.19
CA ALA A 82 -2.39 -15.51 4.50
C ALA A 82 -1.14 -16.42 4.45
N LYS A 83 -0.86 -17.01 3.27
CA LYS A 83 0.35 -17.81 3.01
C LYS A 83 1.57 -16.96 2.61
N GLY A 84 1.44 -15.63 2.60
CA GLY A 84 2.51 -14.71 2.24
C GLY A 84 2.75 -14.59 0.73
N VAL A 85 1.78 -14.98 -0.11
CA VAL A 85 1.92 -14.86 -1.57
C VAL A 85 1.49 -13.46 -2.01
N PRO A 86 2.36 -12.68 -2.67
CA PRO A 86 2.01 -11.35 -3.14
C PRO A 86 1.32 -11.37 -4.52
N HIS A 87 0.23 -10.62 -4.64
CA HIS A 87 -0.55 -10.43 -5.86
C HIS A 87 -0.62 -8.94 -6.18
N ARG A 88 0.01 -8.53 -7.29
CA ARG A 88 -0.01 -7.13 -7.74
C ARG A 88 -1.43 -6.76 -8.15
N LEU A 89 -1.95 -5.67 -7.60
CA LEU A 89 -3.24 -5.13 -8.01
C LEU A 89 -3.11 -4.38 -9.35
N PRO A 90 -4.20 -4.28 -10.15
CA PRO A 90 -4.18 -3.54 -11.41
C PRO A 90 -3.67 -2.11 -11.25
N SER A 91 -3.01 -1.55 -12.27
CA SER A 91 -2.66 -0.12 -12.28
C SER A 91 -3.91 0.77 -12.29
N GLY A 92 -3.78 2.04 -11.89
CA GLY A 92 -4.90 2.98 -11.82
C GLY A 92 -5.43 3.18 -10.40
N ILE A 93 -6.68 3.65 -10.28
CA ILE A 93 -7.32 3.92 -8.98
C ILE A 93 -7.75 2.60 -8.33
N LYS A 94 -7.47 2.44 -7.03
CA LYS A 94 -7.93 1.31 -6.21
C LYS A 94 -9.06 1.83 -5.35
N ASP A 95 -10.26 1.77 -5.89
CA ASP A 95 -11.48 2.14 -5.19
C ASP A 95 -11.91 1.03 -4.22
N GLU A 96 -13.00 1.29 -3.49
CA GLU A 96 -13.53 0.35 -2.49
C GLU A 96 -13.88 -1.00 -3.10
N ASP A 97 -14.53 -1.02 -4.27
CA ASP A 97 -14.95 -2.26 -4.94
C ASP A 97 -13.75 -3.14 -5.31
N LEU A 98 -12.72 -2.55 -5.93
CA LEU A 98 -11.50 -3.27 -6.28
C LEU A 98 -10.80 -3.81 -5.04
N LEU A 99 -10.66 -2.99 -3.99
CA LEU A 99 -10.00 -3.40 -2.75
C LEU A 99 -10.78 -4.53 -2.05
N ARG A 100 -12.11 -4.46 -2.05
CA ARG A 100 -12.98 -5.49 -1.48
C ARG A 100 -12.91 -6.79 -2.27
N GLU A 101 -12.92 -6.72 -3.61
CA GLU A 101 -12.75 -7.89 -4.46
C GLU A 101 -11.40 -8.57 -4.19
N ALA A 102 -10.31 -7.79 -4.15
CA ALA A 102 -8.98 -8.31 -3.86
C ALA A 102 -8.92 -8.96 -2.46
N ALA A 103 -9.44 -8.29 -1.43
CA ALA A 103 -9.48 -8.83 -0.08
C ALA A 103 -10.23 -10.17 -0.02
N LEU A 104 -11.41 -10.26 -0.63
CA LEU A 104 -12.20 -11.51 -0.67
C LEU A 104 -11.50 -12.63 -1.44
N ARG A 105 -10.85 -12.29 -2.55
CA ARG A 105 -10.16 -13.25 -3.41
C ARG A 105 -8.99 -13.90 -2.67
N TYR A 106 -8.11 -13.10 -2.08
CA TYR A 106 -6.84 -13.58 -1.53
C TYR A 106 -6.91 -13.99 -0.05
N ARG A 107 -8.03 -13.77 0.63
CA ARG A 107 -8.27 -14.21 2.02
C ARG A 107 -8.23 -15.74 2.16
N ASN A 108 -8.67 -16.48 1.14
CA ASN A 108 -8.83 -17.93 1.20
C ASN A 108 -7.75 -18.71 0.44
N GLU A 109 -6.73 -18.02 -0.09
CA GLU A 109 -5.60 -18.65 -0.79
C GLU A 109 -4.55 -19.19 0.17
#